data_AF-A0A963G0J2-F1
#
_entry.id   AF-A0A963G0J2-F1
#
_cell.length_a   1.000
_cell.length_b   1.000
_cell.length_c   1.000
_cell.angle_alpha   90.00
_cell.angle_beta   90.00
_cell.angle_gamma   90.00
#
_symmetry.space_group_name_H-M   'P 1'
#
loop_
_entity.id
_entity.type
_entity.pdbx_description
1 polymer ?
#
loop_
_entity_poly.entity_id
_entity_poly.type
_entity_poly.pdbx_seq_one_letter_code
_entity_poly.pdbx_strand_id
1 'polypeptide(L)'
;MLVSLRPDRTAGATAAAIAVAGVSLLRAPVAFHHWLFAVILAAAAFGWLRCVHHSRLILDTPTSRIASAAQGYTELFGRGMPLAGAPLLSPLNGLPVLWYRIRIEERHDSNWVSRSEDESDASFLLEDDSGVCAVDPVDAEMMIGRRDVLVQGDRRTTQWCLLRNDPIYVLGDFATIGSIDPDRDTARQVRDLLAAWKNDHEDLLRRFDANGDGQIDLTEWEAARVEAKREVDRQQREIDAAPEAHLVRRPEGRRLYLISDMDPSAIGRRYQIWGWIFFASMAAALGGLAWRLTG
;
A
#
# COMPACT_ATOMS: atom_id res chain seq x y z
N MET A 1 3.68 14.32 -5.30
CA MET A 1 3.35 13.51 -6.48
C MET A 1 3.80 12.08 -6.18
N LEU A 2 2.84 11.18 -5.97
CA LEU A 2 3.06 9.75 -5.73
C LEU A 2 3.80 9.14 -6.93
N VAL A 3 4.65 8.15 -6.69
CA VAL A 3 5.25 7.36 -7.76
C VAL A 3 4.14 6.51 -8.35
N SER A 4 3.68 6.83 -9.56
CA SER A 4 2.75 5.97 -10.29
C SER A 4 3.53 4.93 -11.09
N LEU A 5 3.25 3.67 -10.81
CA LEU A 5 3.74 2.49 -11.47
C LEU A 5 3.13 2.26 -12.85
N ARG A 6 1.96 2.80 -13.22
CA ARG A 6 1.26 2.60 -14.53
C ARG A 6 2.19 2.08 -15.64
N PRO A 7 2.44 0.75 -15.71
CA PRO A 7 3.62 0.23 -16.40
C PRO A 7 3.48 0.37 -17.91
N ASP A 8 2.24 0.19 -18.37
CA ASP A 8 1.94 -0.02 -19.79
C ASP A 8 1.93 1.26 -20.60
N ARG A 9 1.65 2.39 -19.95
CA ARG A 9 1.61 3.67 -20.65
C ARG A 9 3.00 4.25 -20.82
N THR A 10 3.85 4.19 -19.79
CA THR A 10 5.18 4.81 -19.88
C THR A 10 6.18 3.93 -20.61
N ALA A 11 6.24 2.62 -20.32
CA ALA A 11 7.11 1.71 -21.07
C ALA A 11 6.64 1.56 -22.51
N GLY A 12 5.31 1.53 -22.73
CA GLY A 12 4.73 1.57 -24.07
C GLY A 12 5.06 2.85 -24.84
N ALA A 13 4.99 4.02 -24.19
CA ALA A 13 5.34 5.30 -24.82
C ALA A 13 6.83 5.40 -25.16
N THR A 14 7.72 4.96 -24.27
CA THR A 14 9.18 4.96 -24.56
C THR A 14 9.51 3.96 -25.66
N ALA A 15 8.90 2.78 -25.67
CA ALA A 15 9.05 1.81 -26.75
C ALA A 15 8.52 2.34 -28.09
N ALA A 16 7.37 3.02 -28.09
CA ALA A 16 6.82 3.66 -29.28
C ALA A 16 7.74 4.77 -29.82
N ALA A 17 8.32 5.60 -28.94
CA ALA A 17 9.29 6.62 -29.35
C ALA A 17 10.54 6.00 -30.00
N ILE A 18 11.08 4.93 -29.42
CA ILE A 18 12.20 4.17 -30.01
C ILE A 18 11.82 3.59 -31.37
N ALA A 19 10.63 2.98 -31.49
CA ALA A 19 10.15 2.40 -32.74
C ALA A 19 9.98 3.47 -33.84
N VAL A 20 9.39 4.62 -33.51
CA VAL A 20 9.22 5.74 -34.45
C VAL A 20 10.59 6.27 -34.92
N ALA A 21 11.54 6.45 -34.01
CA ALA A 21 12.88 6.88 -34.36
C ALA A 21 13.63 5.83 -35.22
N GLY A 22 13.46 4.55 -34.91
CA GLY A 22 14.01 3.44 -35.69
C GLY A 22 13.44 3.36 -37.12
N VAL A 23 12.12 3.50 -37.29
CA VAL A 23 11.51 3.57 -38.63
C VAL A 23 11.96 4.81 -39.39
N SER A 24 12.13 5.94 -38.69
CA SER A 24 12.63 7.18 -39.29
C SER A 24 14.06 7.03 -39.81
N LEU A 25 14.88 6.18 -39.17
CA LEU A 25 16.24 5.88 -39.62
C LEU A 25 16.27 5.28 -41.04
N LEU A 26 15.27 4.46 -41.39
CA LEU A 26 15.16 3.82 -42.71
C LEU A 26 14.79 4.79 -43.84
N ARG A 27 14.24 5.96 -43.51
CA ARG A 27 13.70 6.93 -44.47
C ARG A 27 14.44 8.27 -44.49
N ALA A 28 15.12 8.60 -43.40
CA ALA A 28 15.77 9.89 -43.24
C ALA A 28 17.07 9.98 -44.07
N PRO A 29 17.46 11.18 -44.52
CA PRO A 29 18.78 11.40 -45.08
C PRO A 29 19.89 11.00 -44.10
N VAL A 30 21.02 10.55 -44.64
CA VAL A 30 22.18 10.12 -43.83
C VAL A 30 22.55 11.20 -42.81
N ALA A 31 22.57 12.48 -43.18
CA ALA A 31 22.88 13.60 -42.29
C ALA A 31 22.15 13.57 -40.92
N PHE A 32 20.93 13.03 -40.86
CA PHE A 32 20.13 13.01 -39.63
C PHE A 32 20.30 11.75 -38.75
N HIS A 33 21.03 10.72 -39.19
CA HIS A 33 21.08 9.45 -38.43
C HIS A 33 21.74 9.59 -37.05
N HIS A 34 22.70 10.51 -36.85
CA HIS A 34 23.35 10.72 -35.55
C HIS A 34 22.34 11.23 -34.51
N TRP A 35 21.45 12.14 -34.92
CA TRP A 35 20.37 12.66 -34.07
C TRP A 35 19.35 11.58 -33.75
N LEU A 36 18.99 10.74 -34.72
CA LEU A 36 18.06 9.63 -34.51
C LEU A 36 18.63 8.57 -33.55
N PHE A 37 19.90 8.20 -33.70
CA PHE A 37 20.57 7.33 -32.74
C PHE A 37 20.64 7.95 -31.34
N ALA A 38 20.93 9.25 -31.23
CA ALA A 38 20.94 9.96 -29.95
C ALA A 38 19.56 9.94 -29.26
N VAL A 39 18.48 10.13 -30.03
CA VAL A 39 17.09 10.04 -29.50
C VAL A 39 16.79 8.63 -29.02
N ILE A 40 17.15 7.60 -29.79
CA ILE A 40 16.95 6.19 -29.39
C ILE A 40 17.73 5.89 -28.11
N LEU A 41 18.99 6.33 -28.01
CA LEU A 41 19.83 6.15 -26.82
C LEU A 41 19.23 6.81 -25.59
N ALA A 42 18.81 8.08 -25.71
CA ALA A 42 18.20 8.81 -24.60
C ALA A 42 16.89 8.15 -24.13
N ALA A 43 16.02 7.76 -25.06
CA ALA A 43 14.75 7.10 -24.75
C ALA A 43 14.97 5.72 -24.13
N ALA A 44 15.93 4.94 -24.65
CA ALA A 44 16.27 3.62 -24.13
C ALA A 44 16.91 3.70 -22.74
N ALA A 45 17.86 4.62 -22.52
CA ALA A 45 18.47 4.85 -21.21
C ALA A 45 17.42 5.28 -20.17
N PHE A 46 16.53 6.20 -20.54
CA PHE A 46 15.42 6.62 -19.68
C PHE A 46 14.48 5.45 -19.33
N GLY A 47 14.08 4.65 -20.32
CA GLY A 47 13.25 3.46 -20.11
C GLY A 47 13.93 2.43 -19.20
N TRP A 48 15.22 2.15 -19.43
CA TRP A 48 16.01 1.23 -18.63
C TRP A 48 16.11 1.68 -17.16
N LEU A 49 16.50 2.94 -16.91
CA LEU A 49 16.61 3.51 -15.56
C LEU A 49 15.28 3.43 -14.80
N ARG A 50 14.16 3.75 -15.48
CA ARG A 50 12.81 3.68 -14.90
C ARG A 50 12.42 2.24 -14.55
N CYS A 51 12.66 1.29 -15.45
CA CYS A 51 12.36 -0.13 -15.21
C CYS A 51 13.19 -0.69 -14.06
N VAL A 52 14.48 -0.36 -13.99
CA VAL A 52 15.35 -0.78 -12.89
C VAL A 52 14.90 -0.15 -11.56
N HIS A 53 14.57 1.15 -11.56
CA HIS A 53 14.10 1.82 -10.35
C HIS A 53 12.80 1.19 -9.82
N HIS A 54 11.80 0.99 -10.68
CA HIS A 54 10.54 0.35 -10.31
C HIS A 54 10.71 -1.11 -9.90
N SER A 55 11.57 -1.84 -10.59
CA SER A 55 11.91 -3.23 -10.21
C SER A 55 12.53 -3.29 -8.82
N ARG A 56 13.39 -2.33 -8.46
CA ARG A 56 14.02 -2.27 -7.13
C ARG A 56 13.02 -1.89 -6.03
N LEU A 57 12.11 -0.96 -6.30
CA LEU A 57 11.07 -0.59 -5.33
C LEU A 57 10.18 -1.77 -4.91
N ILE A 58 9.95 -2.71 -5.84
CA ILE A 58 9.11 -3.89 -5.61
C ILE A 58 9.92 -5.10 -5.13
N LEU A 59 11.10 -5.36 -5.71
CA LEU A 59 11.87 -6.58 -5.40
C LEU A 59 12.83 -6.45 -4.19
N ASP A 60 13.24 -5.22 -3.84
CA ASP A 60 14.19 -5.02 -2.73
C ASP A 60 13.47 -4.94 -1.36
N THR A 61 12.13 -4.97 -1.33
CA THR A 61 11.34 -5.03 -0.09
C THR A 61 10.97 -6.49 0.16
N PRO A 62 11.47 -7.14 1.23
CA PRO A 62 11.07 -8.51 1.53
C PRO A 62 9.61 -8.54 2.00
N THR A 63 8.82 -9.48 1.48
CA THR A 63 7.47 -9.74 1.96
C THR A 63 7.51 -10.12 3.44
N SER A 64 6.81 -9.35 4.27
CA SER A 64 6.68 -9.58 5.71
C SER A 64 5.40 -10.36 6.02
N ARG A 65 5.42 -11.14 7.10
CA ARG A 65 4.22 -11.74 7.69
C ARG A 65 3.50 -10.72 8.56
N ILE A 66 2.18 -10.66 8.49
CA ILE A 66 1.33 -9.70 9.22
C ILE A 66 1.68 -9.68 10.71
N ALA A 67 1.76 -10.85 11.36
CA ALA A 67 2.01 -10.95 12.80
C ALA A 67 3.41 -10.48 13.24
N SER A 68 4.36 -10.34 12.33
CA SER A 68 5.74 -9.91 12.64
C SER A 68 6.21 -8.74 11.79
N ALA A 69 5.29 -8.06 11.10
CA ALA A 69 5.63 -6.91 10.27
C ALA A 69 6.10 -5.75 11.15
N ALA A 70 7.20 -5.12 10.76
CA ALA A 70 7.69 -3.93 11.46
C ALA A 70 6.74 -2.75 11.21
N GLN A 71 6.62 -1.85 12.21
CA GLN A 71 5.91 -0.59 12.05
C GLN A 71 6.56 0.24 10.94
N GLY A 72 5.72 0.83 10.08
CA GLY A 72 6.16 1.65 8.96
C GLY A 72 6.00 0.97 7.60
N TYR A 73 6.84 1.36 6.65
CA TYR A 73 6.71 0.92 5.25
C TYR A 73 7.06 -0.56 5.08
N THR A 74 6.07 -1.37 4.70
CA THR A 74 6.20 -2.81 4.58
C THR A 74 5.49 -3.35 3.34
N GLU A 75 5.87 -4.57 2.98
CA GLU A 75 5.27 -5.38 1.94
C GLU A 75 4.52 -6.55 2.57
N LEU A 76 3.24 -6.71 2.24
CA LEU A 76 2.40 -7.82 2.68
C LEU A 76 1.80 -8.55 1.48
N PHE A 77 1.60 -9.85 1.63
CA PHE A 77 0.92 -10.68 0.64
C PHE A 77 0.00 -11.67 1.35
N GLY A 78 -1.24 -11.75 0.88
CA GLY A 78 -2.25 -12.59 1.50
C GLY A 78 -3.49 -12.73 0.65
N ARG A 79 -4.59 -13.14 1.27
CA ARG A 79 -5.90 -13.27 0.64
C ARG A 79 -6.80 -12.14 1.08
N GLY A 80 -7.55 -11.59 0.13
CA GLY A 80 -8.57 -10.60 0.42
C GLY A 80 -9.78 -11.22 1.14
N MET A 81 -10.19 -10.60 2.23
CA MET A 81 -11.37 -10.96 3.01
C MET A 81 -12.26 -9.72 3.20
N PRO A 82 -13.59 -9.88 3.26
CA PRO A 82 -14.47 -8.75 3.52
C PRO A 82 -14.32 -8.29 4.97
N LEU A 83 -14.40 -6.98 5.17
CA LEU A 83 -14.56 -6.41 6.51
C LEU A 83 -15.92 -6.82 7.08
N ALA A 84 -16.00 -7.00 8.40
CA ALA A 84 -17.26 -7.32 9.06
C ALA A 84 -18.28 -6.18 8.88
N GLY A 85 -19.50 -6.51 8.44
CA GLY A 85 -20.56 -5.53 8.20
C GLY A 85 -21.35 -5.79 6.91
N ALA A 86 -21.94 -4.73 6.37
CA ALA A 86 -22.64 -4.80 5.09
C ALA A 86 -21.62 -4.95 3.94
N PRO A 87 -21.79 -5.94 3.04
CA PRO A 87 -20.86 -6.15 1.95
C PRO A 87 -20.93 -5.00 0.95
N LEU A 88 -19.77 -4.56 0.45
CA LEU A 88 -19.71 -3.70 -0.72
C LEU A 88 -20.20 -4.49 -1.93
N LEU A 89 -21.13 -3.89 -2.69
CA LEU A 89 -21.72 -4.52 -3.87
C LEU A 89 -21.21 -3.85 -5.14
N SER A 90 -20.92 -4.65 -6.16
CA SER A 90 -20.55 -4.18 -7.49
C SER A 90 -21.70 -3.38 -8.12
N PRO A 91 -21.48 -2.15 -8.61
CA PRO A 91 -22.50 -1.40 -9.35
C PRO A 91 -22.86 -2.02 -10.70
N LEU A 92 -22.03 -2.94 -11.22
CA LEU A 92 -22.22 -3.59 -12.51
C LEU A 92 -23.22 -4.75 -12.43
N ASN A 93 -23.12 -5.59 -11.41
CA ASN A 93 -23.87 -6.86 -11.32
C ASN A 93 -24.42 -7.18 -9.92
N GLY A 94 -24.19 -6.33 -8.92
CA GLY A 94 -24.66 -6.53 -7.55
C GLY A 94 -23.93 -7.62 -6.76
N LEU A 95 -22.84 -8.19 -7.28
CA LEU A 95 -22.07 -9.20 -6.56
C LEU A 95 -21.24 -8.58 -5.43
N PRO A 96 -21.03 -9.29 -4.31
CA PRO A 96 -20.13 -8.84 -3.25
C PRO A 96 -18.68 -8.71 -3.76
N VAL A 97 -18.09 -7.54 -3.52
CA VAL A 97 -16.71 -7.19 -3.87
C VAL A 97 -16.01 -6.63 -2.65
N LEU A 98 -14.68 -6.64 -2.63
CA LEU A 98 -13.85 -5.98 -1.61
C LEU A 98 -13.57 -4.53 -1.99
N TRP A 99 -13.41 -4.28 -3.29
CA TRP A 99 -13.17 -2.98 -3.89
C TRP A 99 -13.61 -3.01 -5.35
N TYR A 100 -14.02 -1.88 -5.91
CA TYR A 100 -14.26 -1.74 -7.34
C TYR A 100 -13.79 -0.38 -7.88
N ARG A 101 -13.47 -0.37 -9.18
CA ARG A 101 -13.47 0.82 -10.03
C ARG A 101 -14.29 0.53 -11.27
N ILE A 102 -15.22 1.42 -11.59
CA ILE A 102 -16.09 1.30 -12.76
C ILE A 102 -15.86 2.49 -13.68
N ARG A 103 -15.70 2.21 -14.97
CA ARG A 103 -15.64 3.23 -16.02
C ARG A 103 -16.76 2.99 -17.01
N ILE A 104 -17.58 4.01 -17.21
CA ILE A 104 -18.66 4.01 -18.18
C ILE A 104 -18.23 4.87 -19.36
N GLU A 105 -18.21 4.26 -20.52
CA GLU A 105 -17.89 4.88 -21.79
C GLU A 105 -19.12 4.81 -22.69
N GLU A 106 -19.35 5.87 -23.46
CA GLU A 106 -20.36 5.89 -24.50
C GLU A 106 -19.68 6.01 -25.86
N ARG A 107 -20.28 5.38 -26.86
CA ARG A 107 -19.84 5.44 -28.23
C ARG A 107 -20.37 6.74 -28.85
N HIS A 108 -19.44 7.60 -29.27
CA HIS A 108 -19.73 8.71 -30.15
C HIS A 108 -19.05 8.43 -31.49
N ASP A 109 -19.85 8.25 -32.54
CA ASP A 109 -19.40 7.80 -33.86
C ASP A 109 -18.66 6.44 -33.80
N SER A 110 -17.34 6.45 -34.01
CA SER A 110 -16.44 5.30 -33.95
C SER A 110 -15.55 5.26 -32.70
N ASN A 111 -15.63 6.28 -31.84
CA ASN A 111 -14.74 6.43 -30.68
C ASN A 111 -15.51 6.23 -29.37
N TRP A 112 -14.88 5.53 -28.42
CA TRP A 112 -15.39 5.41 -27.06
C TRP A 112 -14.94 6.61 -26.25
N VAL A 113 -15.89 7.31 -25.65
CA VAL A 113 -15.65 8.51 -24.82
C VAL A 113 -16.05 8.19 -23.38
N SER A 114 -15.13 8.38 -22.44
CA SER A 114 -15.40 8.18 -21.01
C SER A 114 -16.39 9.23 -20.52
N ARG A 115 -17.52 8.77 -20.00
CA ARG A 115 -18.61 9.61 -19.44
C ARG A 115 -18.48 9.76 -17.94
N SER A 116 -18.24 8.65 -17.24
CA SER A 116 -18.12 8.64 -15.79
C SER A 116 -17.15 7.56 -15.32
N GLU A 117 -16.49 7.84 -14.21
CA GLU A 117 -15.63 6.91 -13.50
C GLU A 117 -16.00 7.02 -12.02
N ASP A 118 -16.14 5.87 -11.36
CA ASP A 118 -16.45 5.76 -9.94
C ASP A 118 -15.56 4.69 -9.32
N GLU A 119 -15.15 4.89 -8.07
CA GLU A 119 -14.19 4.07 -7.37
C GLU A 119 -14.57 3.98 -5.89
N SER A 120 -14.57 2.78 -5.33
CA SER A 120 -14.90 2.57 -3.93
C SER A 120 -13.73 2.92 -3.02
N ASP A 121 -14.04 3.49 -1.85
CA ASP A 121 -13.12 3.76 -0.74
C ASP A 121 -13.20 2.70 0.38
N ALA A 122 -13.96 1.63 0.17
CA ALA A 122 -14.22 0.63 1.20
C ALA A 122 -12.94 -0.14 1.59
N SER A 123 -12.63 -0.13 2.89
CA SER A 123 -11.56 -0.96 3.43
C SER A 123 -11.93 -2.44 3.43
N PHE A 124 -10.91 -3.29 3.28
CA PHE A 124 -11.05 -4.74 3.31
C PHE A 124 -9.95 -5.36 4.18
N LEU A 125 -10.04 -6.66 4.43
CA LEU A 125 -9.07 -7.40 5.21
C LEU A 125 -8.10 -8.14 4.29
N LEU A 126 -6.83 -8.19 4.69
CA LEU A 126 -5.79 -9.03 4.14
C LEU A 126 -5.46 -10.08 5.19
N GLU A 127 -5.59 -11.36 4.81
CA GLU A 127 -5.27 -12.48 5.69
C GLU A 127 -4.12 -13.29 5.09
N ASP A 128 -3.06 -13.48 5.88
CA ASP A 128 -1.96 -14.41 5.56
C ASP A 128 -2.00 -15.62 6.52
N ASP A 129 -0.94 -16.43 6.51
CA ASP A 129 -0.83 -17.59 7.41
C ASP A 129 -0.57 -17.22 8.88
N SER A 130 -0.26 -15.95 9.14
CA SER A 130 0.17 -15.44 10.44
C SER A 130 -0.88 -14.57 11.14
N GLY A 131 -1.74 -13.87 10.39
CA GLY A 131 -2.72 -12.97 10.97
C GLY A 131 -3.58 -12.24 9.94
N VAL A 132 -4.27 -11.22 10.43
CA VAL A 132 -5.21 -10.40 9.65
C VAL A 132 -4.84 -8.92 9.78
N CYS A 133 -4.92 -8.20 8.68
CA CYS A 133 -4.65 -6.76 8.62
C CYS A 133 -5.75 -6.06 7.82
N ALA A 134 -6.25 -4.93 8.31
CA ALA A 134 -7.12 -4.06 7.53
C ALA A 134 -6.30 -3.29 6.49
N VAL A 135 -6.85 -3.10 5.29
CA VAL A 135 -6.23 -2.36 4.20
C VAL A 135 -7.17 -1.23 3.81
N ASP A 136 -6.68 0.01 3.91
CA ASP A 136 -7.37 1.21 3.46
C ASP A 136 -6.97 1.56 2.02
N PRO A 137 -7.81 1.36 1.01
CA PRO A 137 -7.42 1.55 -0.39
C PRO A 137 -7.27 3.03 -0.80
N VAL A 138 -7.59 3.99 0.07
CA VAL A 138 -7.55 5.41 -0.28
C VAL A 138 -6.14 5.83 -0.70
N ASP A 139 -6.05 6.54 -1.84
CA ASP A 139 -4.80 6.98 -2.48
C ASP A 139 -3.84 5.85 -2.90
N ALA A 140 -4.25 4.59 -2.83
CA ALA A 140 -3.46 3.48 -3.33
C ALA A 140 -3.41 3.50 -4.85
N GLU A 141 -2.27 3.17 -5.41
CA GLU A 141 -2.20 2.80 -6.81
C GLU A 141 -2.74 1.39 -6.98
N MET A 142 -3.86 1.29 -7.70
CA MET A 142 -4.56 0.04 -7.93
C MET A 142 -4.08 -0.65 -9.22
N MET A 143 -3.36 -1.76 -9.08
CA MET A 143 -2.93 -2.64 -10.16
C MET A 143 -3.77 -3.92 -10.19
N ILE A 144 -5.03 -3.79 -10.61
CA ILE A 144 -5.99 -4.89 -10.65
C ILE A 144 -6.11 -5.45 -12.07
N GLY A 145 -5.79 -6.72 -12.24
CA GLY A 145 -5.89 -7.49 -13.48
C GLY A 145 -7.31 -8.00 -13.75
N ARG A 146 -8.08 -8.33 -12.72
CA ARG A 146 -9.49 -8.73 -12.85
C ARG A 146 -10.29 -7.59 -13.50
N ARG A 147 -10.88 -7.87 -14.66
CA ARG A 147 -11.59 -6.89 -15.49
C ARG A 147 -12.81 -7.52 -16.15
N ASP A 148 -13.97 -6.95 -15.86
CA ASP A 148 -15.24 -7.30 -16.50
C ASP A 148 -15.63 -6.18 -17.48
N VAL A 149 -16.10 -6.55 -18.67
CA VAL A 149 -16.56 -5.60 -19.68
C VAL A 149 -17.96 -5.99 -20.12
N LEU A 150 -18.90 -5.07 -19.91
CA LEU A 150 -20.27 -5.19 -20.37
C LEU A 150 -20.51 -4.15 -21.47
N VAL A 151 -21.01 -4.60 -22.63
CA VAL A 151 -21.40 -3.71 -23.73
C VAL A 151 -22.90 -3.85 -23.93
N GLN A 152 -23.62 -2.73 -23.85
CA GLN A 152 -25.07 -2.63 -24.07
C GLN A 152 -25.33 -1.49 -25.05
N GLY A 153 -25.57 -1.84 -26.32
CA GLY A 153 -25.70 -0.86 -27.40
C GLY A 153 -24.45 0.02 -27.51
N ASP A 154 -24.65 1.33 -27.38
CA ASP A 154 -23.58 2.34 -27.44
C ASP A 154 -22.92 2.61 -26.09
N ARG A 155 -23.24 1.85 -25.04
CA ARG A 155 -22.62 1.99 -23.72
C ARG A 155 -21.70 0.81 -23.41
N ARG A 156 -20.46 1.10 -23.06
CA ARG A 156 -19.48 0.14 -22.55
C ARG A 156 -19.19 0.44 -21.09
N THR A 157 -19.41 -0.53 -20.23
CA THR A 157 -19.06 -0.42 -18.81
C THR A 157 -17.95 -1.42 -18.51
N THR A 158 -16.80 -0.89 -18.09
CA THR A 158 -15.66 -1.69 -17.65
C THR A 158 -15.56 -1.61 -16.14
N GLN A 159 -15.51 -2.75 -15.46
CA GLN A 159 -15.28 -2.84 -14.02
C GLN A 159 -13.96 -3.54 -13.76
N TRP A 160 -13.18 -3.00 -12.82
CA TRP A 160 -12.12 -3.70 -12.12
C TRP A 160 -12.58 -3.93 -10.69
N CYS A 161 -12.34 -5.10 -10.12
CA CYS A 161 -12.74 -5.37 -8.75
C CYS A 161 -11.81 -6.38 -8.08
N LEU A 162 -11.77 -6.31 -6.75
CA LEU A 162 -11.19 -7.33 -5.89
C LEU A 162 -12.32 -8.18 -5.30
N LEU A 163 -12.14 -9.48 -5.27
CA LEU A 163 -13.08 -10.43 -4.69
C LEU A 163 -12.51 -11.10 -3.44
N ARG A 164 -13.40 -11.71 -2.67
CA ARG A 164 -13.00 -12.61 -1.58
C ARG A 164 -12.05 -13.68 -2.11
N ASN A 165 -11.00 -13.98 -1.35
CA ASN A 165 -9.94 -14.94 -1.64
C ASN A 165 -9.03 -14.59 -2.82
N ASP A 166 -9.19 -13.42 -3.45
CA ASP A 166 -8.20 -12.98 -4.42
C ASP A 166 -6.83 -12.84 -3.73
N PRO A 167 -5.73 -13.25 -4.37
CA PRO A 167 -4.40 -12.96 -3.88
C PRO A 167 -4.21 -11.45 -3.94
N ILE A 168 -3.84 -10.84 -2.81
CA ILE A 168 -3.62 -9.40 -2.73
C ILE A 168 -2.21 -9.15 -2.23
N TYR A 169 -1.50 -8.36 -3.02
CA TYR A 169 -0.23 -7.76 -2.69
C TYR A 169 -0.45 -6.31 -2.24
N VAL A 170 0.10 -5.93 -1.10
CA VAL A 170 0.03 -4.57 -0.56
C VAL A 170 1.42 -4.09 -0.20
N LEU A 171 1.77 -2.89 -0.67
CA LEU A 171 2.98 -2.18 -0.27
C LEU A 171 2.55 -0.82 0.28
N GLY A 172 2.78 -0.57 1.57
CA GLY A 172 2.26 0.62 2.25
C GLY A 172 2.77 0.81 3.68
N ASP A 173 2.18 1.74 4.42
CA ASP A 173 2.52 2.01 5.83
C ASP A 173 1.69 1.12 6.75
N PHE A 174 2.36 0.20 7.43
CA PHE A 174 1.79 -0.70 8.41
C PHE A 174 1.87 -0.10 9.81
N ALA A 175 0.72 -0.05 10.48
CA ALA A 175 0.56 0.44 11.82
C ALA A 175 -0.23 -0.57 12.66
N THR A 176 0.17 -0.75 13.92
CA THR A 176 -0.66 -1.45 14.92
C THR A 176 -1.41 -0.42 15.74
N ILE A 177 -2.73 -0.43 15.65
CA ILE A 177 -3.61 0.42 16.46
C ILE A 177 -3.84 -0.32 17.79
N GLY A 178 -3.25 0.21 18.86
CA GLY A 178 -3.38 -0.35 20.22
C GLY A 178 -2.17 -0.12 21.13
N SER A 179 -0.96 0.02 20.57
CA SER A 179 0.27 0.17 21.38
C SER A 179 0.74 1.62 21.46
N ILE A 180 0.25 2.38 22.44
CA ILE A 180 1.03 3.52 22.99
C ILE A 180 2.15 2.92 23.83
N ASP A 181 3.35 3.53 23.87
CA ASP A 181 4.48 3.13 24.72
C ASP A 181 4.00 2.76 26.15
N PRO A 182 3.92 1.45 26.49
CA PRO A 182 3.20 0.99 27.68
C PRO A 182 3.83 1.52 28.98
N ASP A 183 5.16 1.64 28.99
CA ASP A 183 5.90 2.06 30.17
C ASP A 183 5.65 3.54 30.51
N ARG A 184 5.56 4.39 29.49
CA ARG A 184 5.28 5.82 29.66
C ARG A 184 3.84 6.10 30.05
N ASP A 185 2.89 5.31 29.56
CA ASP A 185 1.48 5.51 29.87
C ASP A 185 1.11 4.95 31.26
N THR A 186 1.66 3.78 31.63
CA THR A 186 1.46 3.16 32.96
C THR A 186 1.86 4.10 34.09
N ALA A 187 3.03 4.74 34.00
CA ALA A 187 3.49 5.67 35.03
C ALA A 187 2.63 6.93 35.16
N ARG A 188 1.93 7.34 34.09
CA ARG A 188 0.98 8.46 34.12
C ARG A 188 -0.32 8.02 34.78
N GLN A 189 -0.88 6.90 34.34
CA GLN A 189 -2.14 6.35 34.86
C GLN A 189 -2.07 6.04 36.38
N VAL A 190 -0.94 5.50 36.87
CA VAL A 190 -0.73 5.27 38.31
C VAL A 190 -0.79 6.58 39.11
N ARG A 191 -0.22 7.68 38.60
CA ARG A 191 -0.30 8.97 39.28
C ARG A 191 -1.71 9.53 39.30
N ASP A 192 -2.42 9.42 38.19
CA ASP A 192 -3.78 9.94 38.05
C ASP A 192 -4.75 9.17 38.95
N LEU A 193 -4.59 7.84 39.06
CA LEU A 193 -5.34 6.98 39.98
C LEU A 193 -5.07 7.33 41.45
N LEU A 194 -3.79 7.52 41.82
CA LEU A 194 -3.44 7.97 43.18
C LEU A 194 -3.96 9.38 43.49
N ALA A 195 -4.03 10.27 42.50
CA ALA A 195 -4.63 11.59 42.67
C ALA A 195 -6.15 11.51 42.86
N ALA A 196 -6.83 10.61 42.15
CA ALA A 196 -8.26 10.35 42.33
C ALA A 196 -8.56 9.78 43.71
N TRP A 197 -7.79 8.80 44.19
CA TRP A 197 -7.96 8.24 45.54
C TRP A 197 -7.65 9.25 46.66
N LYS A 198 -6.72 10.19 46.43
CA LYS A 198 -6.48 11.30 47.36
C LYS A 198 -7.67 12.25 47.49
N ASN A 199 -8.44 12.42 46.42
CA ASN A 199 -9.64 13.26 46.42
C ASN A 199 -10.82 12.57 47.12
N ASP A 200 -10.83 11.23 47.19
CA ASP A 200 -11.81 10.43 47.93
C ASP A 200 -11.20 9.90 49.25
N HIS A 201 -11.05 10.83 50.20
CA HIS A 201 -10.35 10.56 51.46
C HIS A 201 -11.03 9.48 52.32
N GLU A 202 -12.37 9.38 52.27
CA GLU A 202 -13.12 8.37 53.04
C GLU A 202 -12.89 6.95 52.50
N ASP A 203 -12.87 6.76 51.17
CA ASP A 203 -12.56 5.45 50.58
C ASP A 203 -11.10 5.03 50.81
N LEU A 204 -10.18 6.00 50.74
CA LEU A 204 -8.76 5.76 50.96
C LEU A 204 -8.48 5.27 52.40
N LEU A 205 -9.04 5.96 53.41
CA LEU A 205 -8.93 5.54 54.81
C LEU A 205 -9.54 4.15 55.00
N ARG A 206 -10.75 3.91 54.48
CA ARG A 206 -11.41 2.60 54.58
C ARG A 206 -10.58 1.44 54.02
N ARG A 207 -9.76 1.69 52.99
CA ARG A 207 -9.00 0.65 52.29
C ARG A 207 -7.58 0.46 52.82
N PHE A 208 -6.95 1.50 53.33
CA PHE A 208 -5.51 1.50 53.63
C PHE A 208 -5.14 1.91 55.07
N ASP A 209 -6.05 2.49 55.86
CA ASP A 209 -5.82 2.78 57.29
C ASP A 209 -5.94 1.48 58.10
N ALA A 210 -4.80 0.81 58.31
CA ALA A 210 -4.74 -0.49 58.98
C ALA A 210 -4.66 -0.35 60.50
N ASN A 211 -4.17 0.81 60.98
CA ASN A 211 -3.96 1.07 62.39
C ASN A 211 -5.16 1.82 63.05
N GLY A 212 -6.07 2.36 62.24
CA GLY A 212 -7.30 3.04 62.65
C GLY A 212 -7.08 4.45 63.22
N ASP A 213 -5.97 5.09 62.92
CA ASP A 213 -5.60 6.41 63.47
C ASP A 213 -6.16 7.61 62.66
N GLY A 214 -6.83 7.33 61.54
CA GLY A 214 -7.43 8.32 60.67
C GLY A 214 -6.43 9.08 59.79
N GLN A 215 -5.18 8.62 59.69
CA GLN A 215 -4.14 9.13 58.81
C GLN A 215 -3.52 7.97 58.01
N ILE A 216 -3.07 8.24 56.77
CA ILE A 216 -2.34 7.25 55.97
C ILE A 216 -0.85 7.51 56.14
N ASP A 217 -0.15 6.59 56.81
CA ASP A 217 1.29 6.67 57.03
C ASP A 217 2.10 6.24 55.79
N LEU A 218 3.44 6.31 55.87
CA LEU A 218 4.32 5.98 54.74
C LEU A 218 4.14 4.51 54.27
N THR A 219 3.94 3.58 55.20
CA THR A 219 3.80 2.15 54.90
C THR A 219 2.44 1.87 54.26
N GLU A 220 1.39 2.53 54.73
CA GLU A 220 0.05 2.47 54.14
C GLU A 220 -0.01 3.14 52.76
N TRP A 221 0.76 4.23 52.55
CA TRP A 221 0.96 4.84 51.23
C TRP A 221 1.71 3.94 50.25
N GLU A 222 2.69 3.17 50.72
CA GLU A 222 3.37 2.17 49.90
C GLU A 222 2.41 1.06 49.48
N ALA A 223 1.54 0.60 50.39
CA ALA A 223 0.49 -0.37 50.09
C ALA A 223 -0.48 0.17 49.02
N ALA A 224 -0.94 1.42 49.17
CA ALA A 224 -1.79 2.08 48.18
C ALA A 224 -1.11 2.21 46.82
N ARG A 225 0.20 2.50 46.77
CA ARG A 225 0.95 2.56 45.51
C ARG A 225 1.11 1.19 44.83
N VAL A 226 1.35 0.13 45.61
CA VAL A 226 1.42 -1.24 45.07
C VAL A 226 0.06 -1.67 44.53
N GLU A 227 -1.02 -1.32 45.20
CA GLU A 227 -2.38 -1.63 44.74
C GLU A 227 -2.76 -0.84 43.49
N ALA A 228 -2.48 0.46 43.45
CA ALA A 228 -2.70 1.29 42.27
C ALA A 228 -1.93 0.75 41.06
N LYS A 229 -0.69 0.32 41.25
CA LYS A 229 0.09 -0.33 40.19
C LYS A 229 -0.56 -1.63 39.72
N ARG A 230 -0.99 -2.50 40.63
CA ARG A 230 -1.68 -3.76 40.27
C ARG A 230 -2.99 -3.51 39.53
N GLU A 231 -3.74 -2.48 39.91
CA GLU A 231 -4.98 -2.08 39.25
C GLU A 231 -4.73 -1.65 37.80
N VAL A 232 -3.78 -0.73 37.60
CA VAL A 232 -3.39 -0.25 36.27
C VAL A 232 -2.83 -1.40 35.43
N ASP A 233 -1.97 -2.24 36.00
CA ASP A 233 -1.44 -3.43 35.30
C ASP A 233 -2.55 -4.39 34.88
N ARG A 234 -3.64 -4.52 35.67
CA ARG A 234 -4.79 -5.37 35.33
C ARG A 234 -5.63 -4.75 34.21
N GLN A 235 -5.95 -3.46 34.30
CA GLN A 235 -6.68 -2.73 33.25
C GLN A 235 -5.88 -2.74 31.94
N GLN A 236 -4.57 -2.56 32.01
CA GLN A 236 -3.70 -2.62 30.85
C GLN A 236 -3.70 -4.03 30.23
N ARG A 237 -3.65 -5.10 31.03
CA ARG A 237 -3.78 -6.47 30.50
C ARG A 237 -5.12 -6.72 29.83
N GLU A 238 -6.21 -6.10 30.27
CA GLU A 238 -7.51 -6.22 29.62
C GLU A 238 -7.55 -5.48 28.28
N ILE A 239 -6.89 -4.32 28.20
CA ILE A 239 -6.71 -3.55 26.96
C ILE A 239 -5.76 -4.27 25.99
N ASP A 240 -4.64 -4.78 26.47
CA ASP A 240 -3.65 -5.55 25.70
C ASP A 240 -4.21 -6.92 25.29
N ALA A 241 -5.18 -7.46 26.02
CA ALA A 241 -5.93 -8.65 25.63
C ALA A 241 -6.95 -8.36 24.53
N ALA A 242 -7.25 -7.09 24.23
CA ALA A 242 -7.99 -6.75 23.03
C ALA A 242 -7.12 -7.05 21.80
N PRO A 243 -7.69 -7.62 20.72
CA PRO A 243 -6.91 -7.97 19.54
C PRO A 243 -6.20 -6.74 18.97
N GLU A 244 -4.88 -6.80 18.83
CA GLU A 244 -4.10 -5.80 18.11
C GLU A 244 -4.67 -5.65 16.69
N ALA A 245 -5.15 -4.44 16.36
CA ALA A 245 -5.67 -4.16 15.03
C ALA A 245 -4.54 -3.68 14.14
N HIS A 246 -4.10 -4.54 13.22
CA HIS A 246 -3.13 -4.17 12.19
C HIS A 246 -3.82 -3.44 11.03
N LEU A 247 -3.25 -2.33 10.58
CA LEU A 247 -3.74 -1.53 9.45
C LEU A 247 -2.60 -1.23 8.48
N VAL A 248 -2.85 -1.37 7.18
CA VAL A 248 -2.03 -0.75 6.14
C VAL A 248 -2.78 0.42 5.52
N ARG A 249 -2.10 1.55 5.43
CA ARG A 249 -2.60 2.80 4.86
C ARG A 249 -1.55 3.46 3.97
N ARG A 250 -1.94 4.61 3.42
CA ARG A 250 -1.03 5.48 2.68
C ARG A 250 0.21 5.86 3.52
N PRO A 251 1.44 5.65 3.01
CA PRO A 251 2.66 6.07 3.67
C PRO A 251 2.89 7.58 3.59
N GLU A 252 3.58 8.10 4.60
CA GLU A 252 4.01 9.50 4.63
C GLU A 252 5.06 9.79 3.52
N GLY A 253 4.96 10.98 2.93
CA GLY A 253 5.90 11.47 1.93
C GLY A 253 5.62 10.98 0.50
N ARG A 254 6.68 10.59 -0.24
CA ARG A 254 6.64 10.26 -1.68
C ARG A 254 6.86 8.77 -1.96
N ARG A 255 6.60 7.90 -0.99
CA ARG A 255 6.70 6.44 -1.18
C ARG A 255 5.54 5.93 -2.03
N LEU A 256 5.78 4.80 -2.70
CA LEU A 256 4.76 4.13 -3.50
C LEU A 256 3.73 3.53 -2.55
N TYR A 257 2.45 3.74 -2.82
CA TYR A 257 1.39 2.98 -2.16
C TYR A 257 0.73 2.11 -3.22
N LEU A 258 0.84 0.79 -3.11
CA LEU A 258 0.38 -0.13 -4.16
C LEU A 258 -0.50 -1.22 -3.58
N ILE A 259 -1.63 -1.47 -4.25
CA ILE A 259 -2.47 -2.64 -4.05
C ILE A 259 -2.62 -3.34 -5.40
N SER A 260 -2.37 -4.65 -5.43
CA SER A 260 -2.34 -5.45 -6.65
C SER A 260 -2.95 -6.82 -6.42
N ASP A 261 -3.65 -7.36 -7.42
CA ASP A 261 -4.14 -8.75 -7.44
C ASP A 261 -3.12 -9.74 -8.07
N MET A 262 -1.92 -9.24 -8.40
CA MET A 262 -0.82 -10.01 -8.97
C MET A 262 0.28 -10.26 -7.95
N ASP A 263 0.95 -11.40 -8.11
CA ASP A 263 2.15 -11.77 -7.36
C ASP A 263 3.31 -10.77 -7.61
N PRO A 264 4.02 -10.31 -6.56
CA PRO A 264 5.15 -9.38 -6.69
C PRO A 264 6.24 -9.86 -7.63
N SER A 265 6.52 -11.16 -7.67
CA SER A 265 7.52 -11.75 -8.56
C SER A 265 7.14 -11.61 -10.03
N ALA A 266 5.83 -11.70 -10.35
CA ALA A 266 5.32 -11.49 -11.69
C ALA A 266 5.45 -10.02 -12.13
N ILE A 267 5.18 -9.08 -11.22
CA ILE A 267 5.33 -7.64 -11.49
C ILE A 267 6.80 -7.30 -11.70
N GLY A 268 7.68 -7.74 -10.79
CA GLY A 268 9.12 -7.52 -10.88
C GLY A 268 9.73 -8.09 -12.15
N ARG A 269 9.39 -9.33 -12.52
CA ARG A 269 9.87 -9.97 -13.76
C ARG A 269 9.46 -9.20 -15.00
N ARG A 270 8.26 -8.62 -15.05
CA ARG A 270 7.81 -7.78 -16.17
C ARG A 270 8.70 -6.53 -16.32
N TYR A 271 9.02 -5.85 -15.23
CA TYR A 271 9.94 -4.71 -15.27
C TYR A 271 11.36 -5.11 -15.67
N GLN A 272 11.84 -6.28 -15.23
CA GLN A 272 13.14 -6.81 -15.65
C GLN A 272 13.17 -7.08 -17.17
N ILE A 273 12.13 -7.69 -17.74
CA ILE A 273 12.03 -7.95 -19.19
C ILE A 273 12.07 -6.64 -19.97
N TRP A 274 11.26 -5.65 -19.58
CA TRP A 274 11.31 -4.32 -20.20
C TRP A 274 12.67 -3.65 -20.04
N GLY A 275 13.31 -3.80 -18.88
CA GLY A 275 14.69 -3.36 -18.64
C GLY A 275 15.66 -3.97 -19.66
N TRP A 276 15.59 -5.28 -19.89
CA TRP A 276 16.43 -5.94 -20.90
C TRP A 276 16.13 -5.48 -22.33
N ILE A 277 14.86 -5.24 -22.68
CA ILE A 277 14.47 -4.71 -24.00
C ILE A 277 15.10 -3.32 -24.23
N PHE A 278 15.00 -2.43 -23.24
CA PHE A 278 15.60 -1.10 -23.34
C PHE A 278 17.12 -1.16 -23.35
N PHE A 279 17.73 -2.03 -22.55
CA PHE A 279 19.18 -2.24 -22.57
C PHE A 279 19.66 -2.73 -23.94
N ALA A 280 18.99 -3.72 -24.53
CA ALA A 280 19.30 -4.22 -25.87
C ALA A 280 19.15 -3.13 -26.94
N SER A 281 18.09 -2.31 -26.84
CA SER A 281 17.85 -1.17 -27.74
C SER A 281 18.96 -0.13 -27.64
N MET A 282 19.43 0.17 -26.43
CA MET A 282 20.54 1.08 -26.17
C MET A 282 21.85 0.52 -26.76
N ALA A 283 22.15 -0.76 -26.54
CA ALA A 283 23.33 -1.42 -27.10
C ALA A 283 23.32 -1.43 -28.63
N ALA A 284 22.16 -1.70 -29.25
CA ALA A 284 22.01 -1.66 -30.70
C ALA A 284 22.22 -0.25 -31.27
N ALA A 285 21.69 0.79 -30.61
CA ALA A 285 21.88 2.18 -31.05
C ALA A 285 23.34 2.65 -30.89
N LEU A 286 24.04 2.22 -29.83
CA LEU A 286 25.48 2.47 -29.67
C LEU A 286 26.28 1.80 -30.79
N GLY A 287 26.00 0.52 -31.09
CA GLY A 287 26.65 -0.22 -32.16
C GLY A 287 26.42 0.42 -33.54
N GLY A 288 25.18 0.81 -33.84
CA GLY A 288 24.84 1.52 -35.08
C GLY A 288 25.51 2.88 -35.21
N LEU A 289 25.59 3.65 -34.12
CA LEU A 289 26.29 4.93 -34.10
C LEU A 289 27.80 4.75 -34.32
N ALA A 290 28.42 3.76 -33.67
CA ALA A 290 29.85 3.47 -33.79
C ALA A 290 30.21 3.04 -35.22
N TRP A 291 29.45 2.10 -35.80
CA TRP A 291 29.65 1.65 -37.19
C TRP A 291 29.63 2.84 -38.15
N ARG A 292 28.68 3.75 -37.95
CA ARG A 292 28.50 4.94 -38.78
C ARG A 292 29.57 6.03 -38.60
N LEU A 293 30.30 6.02 -37.48
CA LEU A 293 31.44 6.91 -37.27
C LEU A 293 32.73 6.32 -37.87
N THR A 294 32.78 5.00 -38.04
CA THR A 294 33.96 4.28 -38.54
C THR A 294 33.90 3.91 -40.03
N GLY A 295 32.73 3.93 -40.66
CA GLY A 295 32.51 3.62 -42.08
C GLY A 295 31.91 4.80 -42.83
#